data_AF-A0A9E4EE19-F1
#
_entry.id   AF-A0A9E4EE19-F1
#
_cell.length_a   1.000
_cell.length_b   1.000
_cell.length_c   1.000
_cell.angle_alpha   90.00
_cell.angle_beta   90.00
_cell.angle_gamma   90.00
#
_symmetry.space_group_name_H-M   'P 1'
#
loop_
_entity.id
_entity.type
_entity.pdbx_description
1 polymer ?
#
loop_
_entity_poly.entity_id
_entity_poly.type
_entity_poly.pdbx_seq_one_letter_code
_entity_poly.pdbx_strand_id
1 'polypeptide(L)'
;MTMGCVYILKNEAMPDLIKIGYTTRTAKQRATELYEGITGVPMPFEVAYEYPCEEPQKLEREMHRRLTSHRLNENREFFKYPADDAFQLLQELHKFNTAGGWRKWTSHFLTRFRKKVDLGGKPGKAQTPIPE
;
A
#
# COMPACT_ATOMS: atom_id res chain seq x y z
N MET A 1 -17.94 -18.80 -2.91
CA MET A 1 -16.79 -18.00 -2.41
C MET A 1 -15.76 -17.93 -3.52
N THR A 2 -15.31 -16.73 -3.87
CA THR A 2 -14.30 -16.55 -4.94
C THR A 2 -12.94 -16.34 -4.29
N MET A 3 -11.99 -17.20 -4.62
CA MET A 3 -10.59 -17.05 -4.21
C MET A 3 -9.84 -16.13 -5.16
N GLY A 4 -8.91 -15.37 -4.63
CA GLY A 4 -7.99 -14.56 -5.41
C GLY A 4 -7.03 -13.80 -4.52
N CYS A 5 -6.56 -12.66 -4.99
CA CYS A 5 -5.68 -11.78 -4.22
C CYS A 5 -6.01 -10.31 -4.46
N VAL A 6 -5.70 -9.49 -3.45
CA VAL A 6 -5.58 -8.03 -3.60
C VAL A 6 -4.09 -7.72 -3.74
N TYR A 7 -3.74 -6.85 -4.67
CA TYR A 7 -2.36 -6.47 -4.96
C TYR A 7 -2.15 -4.97 -4.85
N ILE A 8 -0.89 -4.60 -4.59
CA ILE A 8 -0.41 -3.23 -4.59
C ILE A 8 0.74 -3.17 -5.60
N LEU A 9 0.57 -2.38 -6.66
CA LEU A 9 1.58 -2.18 -7.69
C LEU A 9 2.25 -0.81 -7.54
N LYS A 10 3.54 -0.77 -7.87
CA LYS A 10 4.32 0.45 -8.05
C LYS A 10 4.75 0.57 -9.50
N ASN A 11 5.12 1.79 -9.89
CA ASN A 11 5.67 2.08 -11.19
C ASN A 11 6.77 3.12 -11.04
N GLU A 12 7.97 2.84 -11.55
CA GLU A 12 9.13 3.72 -11.38
C GLU A 12 8.92 5.11 -12.00
N ALA A 13 8.13 5.22 -13.07
CA ALA A 13 7.78 6.49 -13.70
C ALA A 13 6.67 7.26 -12.95
N MET A 14 6.08 6.67 -11.91
CA MET A 14 5.06 7.28 -11.07
C MET A 14 5.47 7.17 -9.59
N PRO A 15 6.54 7.89 -9.17
CA PRO A 15 6.98 7.88 -7.78
C PRO A 15 5.86 8.37 -6.86
N ASP A 16 5.81 7.83 -5.64
CA ASP A 16 4.79 8.08 -4.61
C ASP A 16 3.35 7.61 -4.93
N LEU A 17 3.14 6.99 -6.09
CA LEU A 17 1.84 6.44 -6.47
C LEU A 17 1.83 4.92 -6.40
N ILE A 18 0.76 4.42 -5.81
CA ILE A 18 0.44 3.00 -5.81
C ILE A 18 -0.87 2.76 -6.54
N LYS A 19 -0.94 1.62 -7.24
CA LYS A 19 -2.18 1.09 -7.77
C LYS A 19 -2.65 -0.06 -6.90
N ILE A 20 -3.90 -0.01 -6.44
CA ILE A 20 -4.51 -1.08 -5.65
C ILE A 20 -5.60 -1.72 -6.50
N GLY A 21 -5.54 -3.03 -6.67
CA GLY A 21 -6.55 -3.77 -7.41
C GLY A 21 -6.62 -5.21 -6.94
N TYR A 22 -7.49 -5.99 -7.57
CA TYR A 22 -7.63 -7.41 -7.29
C TYR A 22 -7.58 -8.27 -8.55
N THR A 23 -7.36 -9.57 -8.35
CA THR A 23 -7.45 -10.58 -9.41
C THR A 23 -7.83 -11.93 -8.81
N THR A 24 -8.41 -12.81 -9.63
CA THR A 24 -8.62 -14.22 -9.29
C THR A 24 -7.45 -15.11 -9.72
N ARG A 25 -6.43 -14.50 -10.37
CA ARG A 25 -5.19 -15.15 -10.79
C ARG A 25 -4.03 -14.65 -9.91
N THR A 26 -2.87 -14.35 -10.51
CA THR A 26 -1.71 -13.76 -9.82
C THR A 26 -1.58 -12.27 -10.12
N ALA A 27 -1.05 -11.52 -9.15
CA ALA A 27 -0.74 -10.09 -9.26
C ALA A 27 0.26 -9.83 -10.39
N LYS A 28 1.24 -10.73 -10.58
CA LYS A 28 2.23 -10.63 -11.66
C LYS A 28 1.58 -10.66 -13.05
N GLN A 29 0.70 -11.62 -13.29
CA GLN A 29 -0.03 -11.69 -14.57
C GLN A 29 -0.85 -10.41 -14.79
N ARG A 30 -1.52 -9.92 -13.75
CA ARG A 30 -2.31 -8.70 -13.85
C ARG A 30 -1.45 -7.46 -14.10
N ALA A 31 -0.27 -7.37 -13.48
CA ALA A 31 0.69 -6.30 -13.72
C ALA A 31 1.15 -6.26 -15.18
N THR A 32 1.45 -7.41 -15.77
CA THR A 32 1.79 -7.54 -17.20
C THR A 32 0.63 -7.15 -18.10
N GLU A 33 -0.58 -7.69 -17.87
CA GLU A 33 -1.78 -7.34 -18.65
C GLU A 33 -2.07 -5.83 -18.64
N LEU A 34 -1.91 -5.18 -17.48
CA LEU A 34 -2.14 -3.75 -17.33
C LEU A 34 -1.10 -2.90 -18.07
N TYR A 35 0.15 -3.37 -18.14
CA TYR A 35 1.19 -2.69 -18.91
C TYR A 35 1.01 -2.89 -20.41
N GLU A 36 0.78 -4.13 -20.86
CA GLU A 36 0.65 -4.46 -22.28
C GLU A 36 -0.67 -3.96 -22.89
N GLY A 37 -1.75 -3.94 -22.11
CA GLY A 37 -3.09 -3.60 -22.60
C GLY A 37 -3.47 -2.12 -22.53
N ILE A 38 -2.65 -1.25 -21.90
CA ILE A 38 -3.00 0.16 -21.68
C ILE A 38 -1.90 1.07 -22.23
N THR A 39 -2.22 1.82 -23.28
CA THR A 39 -1.32 2.75 -24.00
C THR A 39 -0.90 4.00 -23.20
N GLY A 40 -1.14 4.02 -21.89
CA GLY A 40 -0.88 5.17 -21.00
C GLY A 40 -0.02 4.85 -19.78
N VAL A 41 0.60 3.67 -19.74
CA VAL A 41 1.52 3.28 -18.66
C VAL A 41 2.94 3.28 -19.22
N PRO A 42 3.80 4.25 -18.82
CA PRO A 42 5.10 4.47 -19.46
C PRO A 42 6.16 3.41 -19.14
N MET A 43 6.03 2.72 -18.01
CA MET A 43 6.97 1.68 -17.55
C MET A 43 6.20 0.47 -17.00
N PRO A 44 6.79 -0.73 -16.95
CA PRO A 44 6.15 -1.89 -16.33
C PRO A 44 5.77 -1.64 -14.86
N PHE A 45 4.70 -2.30 -14.41
CA PHE A 45 4.36 -2.33 -12.99
C PHE A 45 5.22 -3.35 -12.23
N GLU A 46 5.69 -2.97 -11.06
CA GLU A 46 6.28 -3.86 -10.06
C GLU A 46 5.20 -4.27 -9.05
N VAL A 47 5.13 -5.56 -8.71
CA VAL A 47 4.28 -6.04 -7.63
C VAL A 47 4.98 -5.77 -6.30
N ALA A 48 4.57 -4.70 -5.61
CA ALA A 48 5.08 -4.41 -4.27
C ALA A 48 4.54 -5.40 -3.24
N TYR A 49 3.24 -5.71 -3.33
CA TYR A 49 2.57 -6.67 -2.45
C TYR A 49 1.49 -7.45 -3.18
N GLU A 50 1.30 -8.70 -2.77
CA GLU A 50 0.20 -9.58 -3.14
C GLU A 50 -0.34 -10.23 -1.87
N TYR A 51 -1.66 -10.20 -1.68
CA TYR A 51 -2.31 -10.76 -0.51
C TYR A 51 -3.44 -11.71 -0.92
N PRO A 52 -3.24 -13.03 -0.81
CA PRO A 52 -4.27 -14.02 -1.07
C PRO A 52 -5.42 -13.92 -0.06
N CYS A 53 -6.66 -13.88 -0.54
CA CYS A 53 -7.83 -13.79 0.32
C CYS A 53 -9.10 -14.32 -0.36
N GLU A 54 -10.10 -14.63 0.46
CA GLU A 54 -11.47 -14.83 0.02
C GLU A 54 -12.14 -13.49 -0.30
N GLU A 55 -13.00 -13.49 -1.32
CA GLU A 55 -13.75 -12.32 -1.75
C GLU A 55 -12.89 -11.05 -1.97
N PRO A 56 -11.81 -11.13 -2.78
CA PRO A 56 -10.83 -10.06 -2.92
C PRO A 56 -11.45 -8.74 -3.43
N GLN A 57 -12.54 -8.81 -4.21
CA GLN A 57 -13.31 -7.65 -4.63
C GLN A 57 -13.91 -6.86 -3.46
N LYS A 58 -14.37 -7.53 -2.39
CA LYS A 58 -14.90 -6.84 -1.21
C LYS A 58 -13.80 -6.13 -0.43
N LEU A 59 -12.66 -6.80 -0.26
CA LEU A 59 -11.49 -6.26 0.44
C LEU A 59 -10.89 -5.06 -0.31
N GLU A 60 -10.76 -5.16 -1.64
CA GLU A 60 -10.26 -4.09 -2.49
C GLU A 60 -11.17 -2.86 -2.47
N ARG A 61 -12.49 -3.05 -2.54
CA ARG A 61 -13.45 -1.94 -2.43
C ARG A 61 -13.33 -1.21 -1.09
N GLU A 62 -13.11 -1.96 -0.01
CA GLU A 62 -12.92 -1.37 1.31
C GLU A 62 -11.59 -0.60 1.42
N MET A 63 -10.52 -1.12 0.82
CA MET A 63 -9.25 -0.40 0.66
C MET A 63 -9.46 0.93 -0.06
N HIS A 64 -10.17 0.91 -1.20
CA HIS A 64 -10.47 2.12 -1.97
C HIS A 64 -11.28 3.13 -1.15
N ARG A 65 -12.32 2.66 -0.44
CA ARG A 65 -13.15 3.50 0.44
C ARG A 65 -12.32 4.17 1.53
N ARG A 66 -11.38 3.42 2.12
CA ARG A 66 -10.54 3.91 3.22
C ARG A 66 -9.46 4.89 2.75
N LEU A 67 -9.01 4.75 1.51
CA LEU A 67 -8.00 5.58 0.87
C LEU A 67 -8.57 6.64 -0.09
N THR A 68 -9.88 6.89 -0.07
CA THR A 68 -10.55 7.88 -0.96
C THR A 68 -9.87 9.25 -0.90
N SER A 69 -9.46 9.72 0.27
CA SER A 69 -8.75 11.01 0.44
C SER A 69 -7.37 11.07 -0.21
N HIS A 70 -6.77 9.91 -0.48
CA HIS A 70 -5.46 9.77 -1.13
C HIS A 70 -5.58 9.47 -2.62
N ARG A 71 -6.81 9.33 -3.15
CA ARG A 71 -7.06 8.98 -4.54
C ARG A 71 -6.83 10.20 -5.44
N LEU A 72 -6.03 10.04 -6.50
CA LEU A 72 -5.74 11.15 -7.42
C LEU A 72 -6.89 11.46 -8.39
N ASN A 73 -7.62 10.43 -8.80
CA ASN A 73 -8.72 10.54 -9.75
C ASN A 73 -9.79 9.53 -9.38
N GLU A 74 -11.03 10.00 -9.23
CA GLU A 74 -12.17 9.17 -8.82
C GLU A 74 -12.44 8.01 -9.79
N ASN A 75 -12.07 8.16 -11.06
CA ASN A 75 -12.23 7.15 -12.10
C ASN A 75 -11.04 6.18 -12.20
N ARG A 76 -9.96 6.38 -11.42
CA ARG A 76 -8.75 5.53 -11.48
C ARG A 76 -8.34 5.01 -10.12
N GLU A 77 -7.71 3.85 -10.09
CA GLU A 77 -7.38 3.14 -8.85
C GLU A 77 -5.95 3.47 -8.38
N PHE A 78 -5.55 4.74 -8.50
CA PHE A 78 -4.22 5.24 -8.10
C PHE A 78 -4.33 6.12 -6.87
N PHE A 79 -3.44 5.88 -5.91
CA PHE A 79 -3.43 6.52 -4.61
C PHE A 79 -2.04 7.06 -4.32
N LYS A 80 -1.98 8.31 -3.83
CA LYS A 80 -0.75 8.89 -3.30
C LYS A 80 -0.59 8.45 -1.85
N TYR A 81 -0.05 7.24 -1.68
CA TYR A 81 0.04 6.57 -0.38
C TYR A 81 1.21 5.57 -0.36
N PRO A 82 1.95 5.43 0.77
CA PRO A 82 3.03 4.47 0.86
C PRO A 82 2.54 3.02 0.73
N ALA A 83 3.22 2.21 -0.07
CA ALA A 83 2.81 0.82 -0.30
C ALA A 83 2.83 -0.03 0.98
N ASP A 84 3.79 0.21 1.87
CA ASP A 84 3.93 -0.54 3.12
C ASP A 84 2.77 -0.26 4.07
N ASP A 85 2.34 1.01 4.13
CA ASP A 85 1.18 1.42 4.93
C ASP A 85 -0.13 0.90 4.31
N ALA A 86 -0.23 0.89 2.97
CA ALA A 86 -1.36 0.29 2.29
C ALA A 86 -1.45 -1.22 2.55
N PHE A 87 -0.30 -1.91 2.60
CA PHE A 87 -0.27 -3.33 2.92
C PHE A 87 -0.68 -3.61 4.37
N GLN A 88 -0.23 -2.79 5.32
CA GLN A 88 -0.68 -2.89 6.72
C GLN A 88 -2.20 -2.69 6.83
N LEU A 89 -2.73 -1.66 6.20
CA LEU A 89 -4.17 -1.39 6.16
C LEU A 89 -4.95 -2.57 5.56
N LEU A 90 -4.44 -3.16 4.48
CA LEU A 90 -5.04 -4.32 3.83
C LEU A 90 -5.14 -5.51 4.78
N GLN A 91 -4.06 -5.79 5.52
CA GLN A 91 -4.04 -6.86 6.52
C GLN A 91 -5.03 -6.59 7.65
N GLU A 92 -5.15 -5.33 8.10
CA GLU A 92 -6.12 -4.95 9.13
C GLU A 92 -7.56 -5.16 8.64
N LEU A 93 -7.91 -4.65 7.46
CA LEU A 93 -9.25 -4.77 6.89
C LEU A 93 -9.65 -6.22 6.65
N HIS A 94 -8.72 -7.06 6.20
CA HIS A 94 -8.98 -8.49 6.04
C HIS A 94 -9.30 -9.14 7.39
N LYS A 95 -8.49 -8.87 8.43
CA LYS A 95 -8.73 -9.38 9.79
C LYS A 95 -10.11 -8.98 10.30
N PHE A 96 -10.55 -7.74 10.08
CA PHE A 96 -11.88 -7.30 10.50
C PHE A 96 -13.01 -8.01 9.75
N ASN A 97 -12.86 -8.25 8.45
CA ASN A 97 -13.86 -8.98 7.65
C ASN A 97 -13.95 -10.47 8.04
N THR A 98 -12.82 -11.10 8.40
CA THR A 98 -12.81 -12.47 8.92
C THR A 98 -13.31 -12.54 10.37
N ALA A 99 -13.21 -11.44 11.13
CA ALA A 99 -13.55 -11.35 12.55
C ALA A 99 -15.05 -11.14 12.86
N GLY A 100 -15.95 -11.60 11.98
CA GLY A 100 -17.25 -12.13 12.42
C GLY A 100 -17.11 -13.27 13.45
N GLY A 101 -15.89 -13.79 13.66
CA GLY A 101 -15.48 -14.56 14.84
C GLY A 101 -14.30 -13.90 15.57
N TRP A 102 -14.55 -13.41 16.78
CA TRP A 102 -13.54 -12.84 17.69
C TRP A 102 -12.50 -13.90 18.10
N ARG A 103 -11.28 -13.94 17.51
CA ARG A 103 -10.10 -14.60 18.14
C ARG A 103 -8.78 -13.91 17.79
N LYS A 104 -8.12 -13.41 18.85
CA LYS A 104 -6.76 -12.90 18.99
C LYS A 104 -5.73 -13.44 17.98
N TRP A 105 -4.98 -12.53 17.35
CA TRP A 105 -3.53 -12.67 17.12
C TRP A 105 -2.87 -11.29 17.24
N THR A 106 -2.41 -11.00 18.46
CA THR A 106 -1.48 -9.91 18.74
C THR A 106 -0.05 -10.44 18.69
N SER A 107 0.82 -9.65 18.07
CA SER A 107 2.25 -9.53 18.39
C SER A 107 3.23 -10.58 17.85
N HIS A 108 3.66 -10.45 16.58
CA HIS A 108 5.05 -10.83 16.18
C HIS A 108 5.55 -10.31 14.81
N PHE A 109 5.04 -9.24 14.21
CA PHE A 109 5.57 -8.78 12.91
C PHE A 109 5.75 -7.27 12.79
N LEU A 110 6.34 -6.67 13.83
CA LEU A 110 7.02 -5.38 13.73
C LEU A 110 8.53 -5.64 13.83
N THR A 111 9.09 -6.17 12.75
CA THR A 111 10.53 -6.03 12.53
C THR A 111 10.77 -5.91 11.05
N ARG A 112 11.50 -4.84 10.69
CA ARG A 112 12.13 -4.59 9.39
C ARG A 112 11.27 -3.80 8.40
N PHE A 113 11.31 -2.48 8.50
CA PHE A 113 12.16 -1.65 7.62
C PHE A 113 12.07 -0.18 8.07
N ARG A 114 13.09 0.29 8.80
CA ARG A 114 13.35 1.71 9.06
C ARG A 114 14.61 2.10 8.29
N LYS A 115 14.44 2.95 7.27
CA LYS A 115 15.43 3.87 6.67
C LYS A 115 14.70 4.61 5.54
N LYS A 116 14.74 5.93 5.38
CA LYS A 116 15.34 7.04 6.12
C LYS A 116 14.73 8.29 5.46
N VAL A 117 13.94 9.08 6.18
CA VAL A 117 13.44 10.37 5.66
C VAL A 117 14.41 11.42 6.20
N ASP A 118 15.37 11.84 5.38
CA ASP A 118 16.24 12.98 5.70
C ASP A 118 15.45 14.28 5.43
N LEU A 119 14.76 14.77 6.47
CA LEU A 119 14.32 16.16 6.57
C LEU A 119 14.81 16.70 7.91
N GLY A 120 15.87 17.50 7.86
CA GLY A 120 16.53 18.01 9.07
C GLY A 120 17.44 19.20 8.79
N GLY A 121 16.87 20.29 8.28
CA GLY A 121 17.47 21.62 8.43
C GLY A 121 17.51 22.00 9.91
N LYS A 122 18.72 22.15 10.46
CA LYS A 122 18.96 22.51 11.87
C LYS A 122 18.60 23.98 12.14
N PRO A 123 17.91 24.31 13.23
CA PRO A 123 18.06 25.61 13.88
C PRO A 123 19.27 25.57 14.84
N GLY A 124 20.13 26.60 14.76
CA GLY A 124 21.33 26.77 15.56
C GLY A 124 21.03 26.96 17.05
N LYS A 125 21.84 26.31 17.89
CA LYS A 125 21.71 26.28 19.36
C LYS A 125 22.30 27.53 20.02
N ALA A 126 21.62 27.94 21.09
CA ALA A 126 21.98 29.00 22.02
C ALA A 126 23.28 28.73 22.80
N GLN A 127 23.99 29.82 23.08
CA GLN A 127 25.15 29.95 23.96
C GLN A 127 24.75 29.74 25.43
N THR A 128 25.56 29.02 26.20
CA THR A 128 25.57 29.12 27.67
C THR A 128 26.99 29.46 28.14
N PRO A 129 27.15 30.30 29.18
CA PRO A 129 28.44 30.80 29.65
C PRO A 129 29.02 29.87 30.72
N ILE A 130 30.35 29.91 30.91
CA ILE A 130 31.03 29.29 32.06
C ILE A 130 31.96 30.36 32.68
N PRO A 131 31.95 30.53 34.02
CA PRO A 131 32.64 31.59 34.75
C PRO A 131 34.04 31.18 35.24
N GLU A 132 34.99 32.12 35.16
CA GLU A 132 35.80 32.77 36.21
C GLU A 132 37.01 33.45 35.55
#